data_AF-A0ABD3BSK6-F1
#
_entry.id   AF-A0ABD3BSK6-F1
#
_cell.length_a   1.000
_cell.length_b   1.000
_cell.length_c   1.000
_cell.angle_alpha   90.00
_cell.angle_beta   90.00
_cell.angle_gamma   90.00
#
_symmetry.space_group_name_H-M   'P 1'
#
loop_
_entity.id
_entity.type
_entity.pdbx_description
1 polymer ?
#
loop_
_entity_poly.entity_id
_entity_poly.type
_entity_poly.pdbx_seq_one_letter_code
_entity_poly.pdbx_strand_id
1 'polypeptide(L)'
;MEENKIIQHFEGKTIFITGASGFLAKIFFEKILRVQPNVKKLYLLIRSTPKRSIEQRLQEEVLDTELFRVVREKWGDEEFKSNISSKVISVSGDISHENLGIMSLELREEMYREIDIVINSAATTNFYERCQ
;
A
#
# COMPACT_ATOMS: atom_id res chain seq x y z
N MET A 1 15.20 21.55 -6.99
CA MET A 1 14.89 22.31 -5.73
C MET A 1 13.47 22.05 -5.24
N GLU A 2 12.49 21.77 -6.11
CA GLU A 2 11.12 21.36 -5.73
C GLU A 2 10.97 19.88 -5.41
N GLU A 3 11.63 18.96 -6.13
CA GLU A 3 11.55 17.50 -5.85
C GLU A 3 11.93 17.14 -4.40
N ASN A 4 12.97 17.80 -3.85
CA ASN A 4 13.38 17.59 -2.46
C ASN A 4 12.28 18.01 -1.46
N LYS A 5 11.51 19.06 -1.76
CA LYS A 5 10.40 19.49 -0.89
C LYS A 5 9.27 18.45 -0.90
N ILE A 6 9.00 17.84 -2.05
CA ILE A 6 7.99 16.78 -2.18
C ILE A 6 8.43 15.54 -1.39
N ILE A 7 9.67 15.10 -1.56
CA ILE A 7 10.21 13.93 -0.84
C ILE A 7 10.20 14.16 0.68
N GLN A 8 10.59 15.34 1.14
CA GLN A 8 10.55 15.73 2.56
C GLN A 8 9.14 15.77 3.12
N HIS A 9 8.12 16.10 2.31
CA HIS A 9 6.74 16.12 2.77
C HIS A 9 6.23 14.74 3.22
N PHE A 10 6.75 13.66 2.63
CA PHE A 10 6.39 12.29 3.00
C PHE A 10 7.16 11.74 4.22
N GLU A 11 8.14 12.49 4.72
CA GLU A 11 8.91 12.08 5.91
C GLU A 11 8.01 12.04 7.16
N GLY A 12 8.09 10.94 7.91
CA GLY A 12 7.30 10.74 9.13
C GLY A 12 5.78 10.65 8.90
N LYS A 13 5.32 10.61 7.65
CA LYS A 13 3.91 10.52 7.30
C LYS A 13 3.40 9.10 7.29
N THR A 14 2.14 8.94 7.68
CA THR A 14 1.38 7.71 7.49
C THR A 14 0.52 7.82 6.23
N ILE A 15 0.67 6.88 5.31
CA ILE A 15 0.00 6.91 4.01
C ILE A 15 -0.95 5.71 3.90
N PHE A 16 -2.18 5.97 3.46
CA PHE A 16 -3.15 4.94 3.13
C PHE A 16 -3.34 4.84 1.62
N ILE A 17 -3.16 3.65 1.05
CA ILE A 17 -3.26 3.40 -0.39
C ILE A 17 -4.39 2.40 -0.65
N THR A 18 -5.37 2.80 -1.45
CA THR A 18 -6.39 1.89 -1.97
C THR A 18 -5.96 1.31 -3.31
N GLY A 19 -6.41 0.08 -3.60
CA GLY A 19 -6.08 -0.58 -4.87
C GLY A 19 -4.60 -0.96 -4.94
N ALA A 20 -4.00 -1.33 -3.80
CA ALA A 20 -2.56 -1.57 -3.68
C ALA A 20 -2.01 -2.67 -4.61
N SER A 21 -2.86 -3.60 -5.08
CA SER A 21 -2.48 -4.61 -6.09
C SER A 21 -2.45 -4.08 -7.53
N GLY A 22 -3.03 -2.89 -7.77
CA GLY A 22 -3.06 -2.23 -9.07
C GLY A 22 -1.68 -1.72 -9.49
N PHE A 23 -1.40 -1.71 -10.79
CA PHE A 23 -0.08 -1.37 -11.34
C PHE A 23 0.44 0.01 -10.87
N LEU A 24 -0.39 1.05 -10.94
CA LEU A 24 -0.01 2.41 -10.55
C LEU A 24 0.27 2.51 -9.04
N ALA A 25 -0.59 1.90 -8.22
CA ALA A 25 -0.41 1.89 -6.76
C ALA A 25 0.90 1.20 -6.36
N LYS A 26 1.26 0.10 -7.02
CA LYS A 26 2.53 -0.60 -6.80
C LYS A 26 3.74 0.26 -7.14
N ILE A 27 3.70 0.98 -8.26
CA ILE A 27 4.78 1.91 -8.65
C ILE A 27 4.92 3.02 -7.62
N PHE A 28 3.80 3.60 -7.18
CA PHE A 28 3.82 4.64 -6.17
C PHE A 28 4.44 4.13 -4.86
N PHE A 29 3.99 2.95 -4.40
CA PHE A 29 4.52 2.31 -3.20
C PHE A 29 6.03 2.02 -3.30
N GLU A 30 6.50 1.42 -4.40
CA GLU A 30 7.93 1.22 -4.68
C GLU A 30 8.71 2.53 -4.62
N LYS A 31 8.18 3.56 -5.30
CA LYS A 31 8.83 4.85 -5.41
C LYS A 31 9.00 5.49 -4.04
N ILE A 32 7.96 5.47 -3.19
CA ILE A 32 8.03 5.99 -1.83
C ILE A 32 9.09 5.28 -1.02
N LEU A 33 9.11 3.94 -1.02
CA LEU A 33 10.16 3.19 -0.32
C LEU A 33 11.55 3.59 -0.81
N ARG A 34 11.75 3.72 -2.13
CA ARG A 34 13.06 4.03 -2.70
C ARG A 34 13.57 5.44 -2.41
N VAL A 35 12.68 6.45 -2.42
CA VAL A 35 13.06 7.88 -2.32
C VAL A 35 12.88 8.46 -0.93
N GLN A 36 11.96 7.92 -0.13
CA GLN A 36 11.68 8.36 1.24
C GLN A 36 11.57 7.16 2.20
N PRO A 37 12.71 6.58 2.61
CA PRO A 37 12.72 5.45 3.55
C PRO A 37 12.16 5.82 4.93
N ASN A 38 12.12 7.11 5.30
CA ASN A 38 11.65 7.58 6.61
C ASN A 38 10.14 7.80 6.68
N VAL A 39 9.37 7.22 5.76
CA VAL A 39 7.91 7.15 5.90
C VAL A 39 7.56 6.38 7.18
N LYS A 40 6.56 6.86 7.94
CA LYS A 40 6.23 6.29 9.25
C LYS A 40 5.53 4.94 9.09
N LYS A 41 4.46 4.90 8.29
CA LYS A 41 3.61 3.71 8.13
C LYS A 41 2.87 3.77 6.79
N LEU A 42 2.65 2.60 6.19
CA LEU A 42 1.94 2.42 4.92
C LEU A 42 0.81 1.41 5.12
N TYR A 43 -0.42 1.90 5.09
CA TYR A 43 -1.61 1.04 5.08
C TYR A 43 -2.00 0.73 3.63
N LEU A 44 -2.05 -0.56 3.29
CA LEU A 44 -2.38 -1.02 1.94
C LEU A 44 -3.72 -1.74 1.97
N LEU A 45 -4.75 -1.16 1.35
CA LEU A 45 -6.05 -1.81 1.22
C LEU A 45 -5.97 -2.88 0.12
N ILE A 46 -6.15 -4.14 0.52
CA ILE A 46 -6.19 -5.29 -0.37
C ILE A 46 -7.55 -5.95 -0.21
N ARG A 47 -8.26 -6.11 -1.34
CA ARG A 47 -9.56 -6.78 -1.37
C ARG A 47 -9.43 -8.18 -0.78
N SER A 48 -10.33 -8.61 0.09
CA SER A 48 -10.28 -9.99 0.61
C SER A 48 -10.68 -10.99 -0.46
N THR A 49 -10.06 -12.18 -0.47
CA THR A 49 -10.54 -13.33 -1.25
C THR A 49 -10.57 -14.58 -0.37
N PRO A 50 -11.57 -15.46 -0.54
CA PRO A 50 -11.79 -16.58 0.38
C PRO A 50 -10.68 -17.66 0.35
N LYS A 51 -9.74 -17.58 -0.59
CA LYS A 51 -8.74 -18.63 -0.85
C LYS A 51 -7.33 -18.31 -0.34
N ARG A 52 -7.04 -17.07 0.05
CA ARG A 52 -5.67 -16.62 0.40
C ARG A 52 -5.71 -15.64 1.56
N SER A 53 -4.69 -15.69 2.43
CA SER A 53 -4.52 -14.67 3.47
C SER A 53 -4.14 -13.33 2.83
N ILE A 54 -4.39 -12.23 3.53
CA ILE A 54 -4.10 -10.88 3.02
C ILE A 54 -2.58 -10.70 2.89
N GLU A 55 -1.82 -11.25 3.83
CA GLU A 55 -0.36 -11.21 3.87
C GLU A 55 0.23 -11.99 2.69
N GLN A 56 -0.31 -13.18 2.39
CA GLN A 56 0.08 -13.95 1.21
C GLN A 56 -0.18 -13.16 -0.07
N ARG A 57 -1.32 -12.46 -0.16
CA ARG A 57 -1.63 -11.64 -1.33
C ARG A 57 -0.75 -10.41 -1.45
N LEU A 58 -0.41 -9.75 -0.34
CA LEU A 58 0.57 -8.68 -0.34
C LEU A 58 1.91 -9.19 -0.86
N GLN A 59 2.36 -10.36 -0.39
CA GLN A 59 3.61 -10.95 -0.82
C GLN A 59 3.58 -11.25 -2.32
N GLU A 60 2.63 -12.06 -2.79
CA GLU A 60 2.58 -12.55 -4.17
C GLU A 60 2.21 -11.46 -5.20
N GLU A 61 1.23 -10.59 -4.91
CA GLU A 61 0.69 -9.64 -5.89
C GLU A 61 1.45 -8.31 -5.93
N VAL A 62 2.17 -7.99 -4.85
CA VAL A 62 2.86 -6.70 -4.69
C VAL A 62 4.36 -6.92 -4.52
N LEU A 63 4.80 -7.55 -3.43
CA LEU A 63 6.20 -7.54 -3.02
C LEU A 63 7.08 -8.43 -3.92
N ASP A 64 6.61 -9.61 -4.33
CA ASP A 64 7.36 -10.54 -5.18
C ASP A 64 7.46 -10.10 -6.64
N THR A 65 6.79 -9.00 -7.01
CA THR A 65 6.87 -8.46 -8.35
C THR A 65 8.28 -7.91 -8.65
N GLU A 66 8.66 -7.98 -9.93
CA GLU A 66 9.95 -7.49 -10.43
C GLU A 66 10.17 -6.00 -10.15
N LEU A 67 9.08 -5.25 -9.96
CA LEU A 67 9.10 -3.84 -9.62
C LEU A 67 9.92 -3.54 -8.36
N PHE A 68 9.88 -4.42 -7.35
CA PHE A 68 10.60 -4.23 -6.09
C PHE A 68 12.06 -4.72 -6.14
N ARG A 69 12.53 -5.26 -7.27
CA ARG A 69 13.93 -5.72 -7.40
C ARG A 69 14.92 -4.59 -7.08
N VAL A 70 14.68 -3.39 -7.61
CA VAL A 70 15.56 -2.23 -7.40
C VAL A 70 15.66 -1.84 -5.93
N VAL A 71 14.54 -1.88 -5.20
CA VAL A 71 14.53 -1.58 -3.75
C VAL A 71 15.24 -2.69 -2.97
N ARG A 72 15.01 -3.96 -3.33
CA ARG A 72 15.70 -5.11 -2.74
C ARG A 72 17.21 -5.06 -2.96
N GLU A 73 17.68 -4.73 -4.16
CA GLU A 73 19.11 -4.59 -4.45
C GLU A 73 19.74 -3.42 -3.69
N LYS A 74 18.98 -2.32 -3.49
CA LYS A 74 19.46 -1.13 -2.77
C LYS A 74 19.57 -1.33 -1.27
N TRP A 75 18.62 -2.04 -0.65
CA TRP A 75 18.57 -2.26 0.79
C TRP A 75 19.21 -3.60 1.21
N GLY A 76 19.25 -4.57 0.31
CA GLY A 76 19.51 -5.97 0.66
C GLY A 76 18.25 -6.67 1.16
N ASP A 77 18.20 -7.99 0.98
CA ASP A 77 16.99 -8.79 1.23
C ASP A 77 16.54 -8.79 2.69
N GLU A 78 17.49 -8.82 3.64
CA GLU A 78 17.17 -8.83 5.08
C GLU A 78 16.61 -7.49 5.54
N GLU A 79 17.25 -6.39 5.14
CA GLU A 79 16.80 -5.03 5.47
C GLU A 79 15.47 -4.72 4.78
N PHE A 80 15.27 -5.17 3.54
CA PHE A 80 13.99 -5.05 2.86
C PHE A 80 12.87 -5.74 3.64
N LYS A 81 13.05 -7.00 4.04
CA LYS A 81 12.06 -7.74 4.82
C LYS A 81 11.75 -7.04 6.15
N SER A 82 12.77 -6.56 6.85
CA SER A 82 12.63 -5.83 8.13
C SER A 82 11.91 -4.49 7.97
N ASN A 83 12.23 -3.72 6.93
CA ASN A 83 11.55 -2.45 6.65
C ASN A 83 10.08 -2.65 6.25
N ILE A 84 9.80 -3.68 5.43
CA ILE A 84 8.43 -3.99 5.03
C ILE A 84 7.61 -4.42 6.25
N SER A 85 8.11 -5.35 7.08
CA SER A 85 7.36 -5.85 8.24
C SER A 85 7.12 -4.79 9.31
N SER A 86 8.00 -3.79 9.44
CA SER A 86 7.87 -2.71 10.41
C SER A 86 6.98 -1.56 9.94
N LYS A 87 6.91 -1.29 8.63
CA LYS A 87 6.23 -0.09 8.09
C LYS A 87 4.95 -0.39 7.34
N VAL A 88 4.81 -1.58 6.74
CA VAL A 88 3.71 -1.91 5.84
C VAL A 88 2.67 -2.75 6.56
N ILE A 89 1.43 -2.26 6.60
CA ILE A 89 0.29 -2.96 7.17
C ILE A 89 -0.72 -3.22 6.05
N SER A 90 -0.97 -4.49 5.77
CA SER A 90 -2.03 -4.87 4.83
C SER A 90 -3.38 -4.87 5.53
N VAL A 91 -4.34 -4.16 4.95
CA VAL A 91 -5.70 -4.01 5.48
C VAL A 91 -6.66 -4.75 4.55
N SER A 92 -7.42 -5.68 5.11
CA SER A 92 -8.53 -6.31 4.39
C SER A 92 -9.65 -5.31 4.21
N GLY A 93 -10.09 -5.12 2.97
CA GLY A 93 -11.28 -4.31 2.74
C GLY A 93 -11.57 -4.08 1.26
N ASP A 94 -12.74 -3.54 0.99
CA ASP A 94 -13.24 -3.24 -0.34
C ASP A 94 -13.91 -1.87 -0.33
N ILE A 95 -13.50 -1.02 -1.28
CA ILE A 95 -13.97 0.36 -1.40
C ILE A 95 -15.47 0.50 -1.67
N SER A 96 -16.11 -0.56 -2.17
CA SER A 96 -17.55 -0.58 -2.47
C SER A 96 -18.43 -0.76 -1.22
N HIS A 97 -17.83 -1.13 -0.09
CA HIS A 97 -18.54 -1.33 1.17
C HIS A 97 -18.39 -0.14 2.11
N GLU A 98 -19.38 0.03 2.98
CA GLU A 98 -19.30 0.99 4.07
C GLU A 98 -18.05 0.73 4.92
N ASN A 99 -17.40 1.81 5.38
CA ASN A 99 -16.16 1.74 6.14
C ASN A 99 -15.05 0.94 5.42
N LEU A 100 -15.08 0.92 4.08
CA LEU A 100 -14.15 0.18 3.22
C LEU A 100 -14.16 -1.33 3.50
N GLY A 101 -15.23 -1.88 4.07
CA GLY A 101 -15.31 -3.30 4.46
C GLY A 101 -14.35 -3.70 5.59
N ILE A 102 -13.78 -2.73 6.32
CA ILE A 102 -12.86 -3.02 7.43
C ILE A 102 -13.69 -3.36 8.68
N MET A 103 -13.66 -4.64 9.06
CA MET A 103 -14.47 -5.15 10.17
C MET A 103 -13.99 -4.69 11.55
N SER A 104 -12.68 -4.56 11.74
CA SER A 104 -12.11 -4.15 13.04
C SER A 104 -12.40 -2.67 13.31
N LEU A 105 -13.13 -2.38 14.39
CA LEU A 105 -13.35 -1.01 14.84
C LEU A 105 -12.05 -0.37 15.34
N GLU A 106 -11.26 -1.11 16.10
CA GLU A 106 -9.97 -0.64 16.65
C GLU A 106 -9.00 -0.22 15.55
N LEU A 107 -8.88 -1.02 14.49
CA LEU A 107 -8.03 -0.71 13.35
C LEU A 107 -8.52 0.53 12.60
N ARG A 108 -9.83 0.68 12.41
CA ARG A 108 -10.41 1.87 11.76
C ARG A 108 -10.12 3.13 12.56
N GLU A 109 -10.34 3.08 13.86
CA GLU A 109 -10.08 4.18 14.78
C GLU A 109 -8.60 4.55 14.82
N GLU A 110 -7.67 3.57 14.80
CA GLU A 110 -6.23 3.82 14.64
C GLU A 110 -5.94 4.52 13.32
N MET A 111 -6.43 3.98 12.20
CA MET A 111 -6.22 4.52 10.86
C MET A 111 -6.73 5.96 10.76
N TYR A 112 -7.94 6.27 11.26
CA TYR A 112 -8.49 7.63 11.23
C TYR A 112 -7.65 8.64 12.00
N ARG A 113 -7.00 8.23 13.09
CA ARG A 113 -6.12 9.12 13.87
C ARG A 113 -4.74 9.29 13.26
N GLU A 114 -4.22 8.25 12.62
CA GLU A 114 -2.82 8.23 12.18
C GLU A 114 -2.62 8.66 10.74
N ILE A 115 -3.59 8.48 9.84
CA ILE A 115 -3.41 8.73 8.41
C ILE A 115 -3.23 10.23 8.13
N ASP A 116 -2.13 10.56 7.48
CA ASP A 116 -1.85 11.90 6.97
C ASP A 116 -2.27 12.06 5.51
N ILE A 117 -2.08 11.01 4.70
CA ILE A 117 -2.24 11.07 3.23
C ILE A 117 -3.04 9.87 2.75
N VAL A 118 -4.06 10.11 1.93
CA VAL A 118 -4.86 9.08 1.26
C VAL A 118 -4.58 9.10 -0.23
N ILE A 119 -4.25 7.93 -0.78
CA ILE A 119 -4.02 7.71 -2.21
C ILE A 119 -5.07 6.75 -2.71
N ASN A 120 -6.03 7.27 -3.46
CA ASN A 120 -7.08 6.47 -4.05
C ASN A 120 -6.69 6.04 -5.46
N SER A 121 -6.21 4.80 -5.61
CA SER A 121 -5.89 4.19 -6.91
C SER A 121 -6.75 2.96 -7.20
N ALA A 122 -7.71 2.64 -6.34
CA ALA A 122 -8.66 1.56 -6.57
C ALA A 122 -9.60 1.93 -7.72
N ALA A 123 -9.62 1.10 -8.76
CA ALA A 123 -10.55 1.21 -9.88
C ALA A 123 -10.88 -0.19 -10.42
N THR A 124 -12.07 -0.35 -10.97
CA THR A 124 -12.39 -1.52 -11.80
C THR A 124 -11.78 -1.31 -13.17
N THR A 125 -10.76 -2.08 -13.51
CA THR A 125 -10.13 -2.02 -14.85
C THR A 125 -10.67 -3.10 -15.79
N ASN A 126 -11.91 -3.53 -15.58
CA ASN A 126 -12.55 -4.47 -16.48
C ASN A 126 -13.04 -3.72 -17.72
N PHE A 127 -12.26 -3.77 -18.81
CA PHE A 127 -12.63 -3.17 -20.09
C PHE A 127 -13.84 -3.86 -20.76
N TYR A 128 -14.36 -4.94 -20.18
CA TYR A 128 -15.54 -5.68 -20.64
C TYR A 128 -16.74 -5.52 -19.70
N GLU A 129 -16.89 -4.38 -19.03
CA GLU A 129 -18.19 -4.03 -18.43
C GLU A 129 -19.21 -3.87 -19.55
N ARG A 130 -19.92 -4.96 -19.88
CA ARG A 130 -21.16 -4.87 -20.67
C ARG A 130 -22.10 -3.98 -19.87
N CYS A 131 -22.52 -2.87 -20.47
CA CYS A 131 -23.67 -2.10 -20.02
C CYS A 131 -24.83 -3.08 -19.80
N GLN A 132 -25.22 -3.30 -18.56
CA GLN A 132 -26.52 -3.85 -18.20
C GLN A 132 -27.45 -2.70 -17.89
#